data_AF-A0A3B9WQ33-F1
#
_entry.id   AF-A0A3B9WQ33-F1
#
_cell.length_a   1.000
_cell.length_b   1.000
_cell.length_c   1.000
_cell.angle_alpha   90.00
_cell.angle_beta   90.00
_cell.angle_gamma   90.00
#
_symmetry.space_group_name_H-M   'P 1'
#
loop_
_entity.id
_entity.type
_entity.pdbx_description
1 polymer ?
#
loop_
_entity_poly.entity_id
_entity_poly.type
_entity_poly.pdbx_seq_one_letter_code
_entity_poly.pdbx_strand_id
1 'polypeptide(L)'
;MIDAIDVERYLRFDRSNWAELRAQTPLTLHEKDLEALRGINDRIDLEEVVAIYLPLTRLLNLYVSATQNLHRVAATFLGTISPKMPYVIGIAGSVAVGKSTSARILQALLTRWPEHPRVELITTDGFLYPNA
;
A
#
# COMPACT_ATOMS: atom_id res chain seq x y z
N MET A 1 -11.81 -4.98 -38.62
CA MET A 1 -12.84 -4.86 -37.56
C MET A 1 -12.36 -5.74 -36.43
N ILE A 2 -11.61 -5.15 -35.50
CA ILE A 2 -11.11 -5.88 -34.33
C ILE A 2 -12.16 -5.61 -33.26
N ASP A 3 -12.95 -6.63 -32.92
CA ASP A 3 -13.90 -6.53 -31.81
C ASP A 3 -13.11 -6.15 -30.56
N ALA A 4 -13.49 -5.03 -29.95
CA ALA A 4 -13.00 -4.65 -28.65
C ALA A 4 -13.46 -5.73 -27.67
N ILE A 5 -12.55 -6.63 -27.29
CA ILE A 5 -12.79 -7.52 -26.15
C ILE A 5 -12.95 -6.59 -24.95
N ASP A 6 -14.18 -6.42 -24.49
CA ASP A 6 -14.53 -5.63 -23.31
C ASP A 6 -14.09 -6.42 -22.07
N VAL A 7 -12.76 -6.51 -21.88
CA VAL A 7 -12.19 -7.08 -20.66
C VAL A 7 -12.38 -6.03 -19.56
N GLU A 8 -13.17 -6.36 -18.54
CA GLU A 8 -13.31 -5.49 -17.37
C GLU A 8 -11.92 -5.11 -16.85
N ARG A 9 -11.62 -3.81 -16.84
CA ARG A 9 -10.30 -3.27 -16.41
C ARG A 9 -10.06 -3.40 -14.90
N TYR A 10 -11.09 -3.78 -14.16
CA TYR A 10 -11.08 -3.83 -12.70
C TYR A 10 -11.70 -5.14 -12.22
N LEU A 11 -10.99 -5.80 -11.31
CA LEU A 11 -11.55 -6.89 -10.53
C LEU A 11 -12.37 -6.29 -9.38
N ARG A 12 -13.58 -6.81 -9.19
CA ARG A 12 -14.50 -6.38 -8.12
C ARG A 12 -14.55 -7.44 -7.03
N PHE A 13 -14.47 -6.98 -5.79
CA PHE A 13 -14.57 -7.83 -4.62
C PHE A 13 -15.58 -7.22 -3.65
N ASP A 14 -16.42 -8.05 -3.05
CA ASP A 14 -17.09 -7.70 -1.80
C ASP A 14 -16.10 -7.77 -0.63
N ARG A 15 -16.53 -7.26 0.53
CA ARG A 15 -15.70 -7.20 1.73
C ARG A 15 -15.24 -8.59 2.21
N SER A 16 -16.13 -9.59 2.16
CA SER A 16 -15.83 -10.96 2.59
C SER A 16 -14.75 -11.60 1.71
N ASN A 17 -14.95 -11.58 0.39
CA ASN A 17 -14.02 -12.16 -0.57
C ASN A 17 -12.65 -11.45 -0.52
N TRP A 18 -12.65 -10.13 -0.33
CA TRP A 18 -11.41 -9.37 -0.15
C TRP A 18 -10.68 -9.77 1.13
N ALA A 19 -11.39 -9.91 2.25
CA ALA A 19 -10.81 -10.24 3.55
C ALA A 19 -10.16 -11.63 3.58
N GLU A 20 -10.70 -12.59 2.81
CA GLU A 20 -10.14 -13.94 2.69
C GLU A 20 -8.74 -13.97 2.07
N LEU A 21 -8.39 -12.97 1.25
CA LEU A 21 -7.07 -12.85 0.62
C LEU A 21 -5.94 -12.64 1.65
N ARG A 22 -6.25 -12.40 2.94
CA ARG A 22 -5.25 -12.41 4.01
C ARG A 22 -4.69 -13.80 4.30
N ALA A 23 -5.49 -14.86 4.12
CA ALA A 23 -5.21 -16.19 4.68
C ALA A 23 -3.99 -16.90 4.08
N GLN A 24 -3.54 -16.45 2.90
CA GLN A 24 -2.42 -17.07 2.18
C GLN A 24 -1.06 -16.45 2.53
N THR A 25 -0.95 -15.68 3.61
CA THR A 25 0.33 -15.10 4.05
C THR A 25 0.39 -15.05 5.57
N PRO A 26 1.44 -15.61 6.20
CA PRO A 26 1.67 -15.44 7.62
C PRO A 26 2.05 -13.98 7.87
N LEU A 27 1.05 -13.12 8.07
CA LEU A 27 1.31 -11.81 8.64
C LEU A 27 1.63 -12.02 10.12
N THR A 28 2.89 -11.85 10.50
CA THR A 28 3.36 -11.75 11.88
C THR A 28 2.94 -10.41 12.49
N LEU A 29 1.70 -9.97 12.25
CA LEU A 29 1.10 -8.91 13.04
C LEU A 29 0.59 -9.57 14.30
N HIS A 30 1.38 -9.43 15.36
CA HIS A 30 0.96 -9.84 16.68
C HIS A 30 -0.05 -8.83 17.23
N GLU A 31 -0.81 -9.22 18.24
CA GLU A 31 -1.83 -8.38 18.87
C GLU A 31 -1.27 -7.02 19.35
N LYS A 32 -0.04 -7.01 19.87
CA LYS A 32 0.74 -5.79 20.20
C LYS A 32 0.91 -4.82 19.02
N ASP A 33 1.01 -5.35 17.81
CA ASP A 33 1.20 -4.57 16.59
C ASP A 33 -0.13 -3.90 16.19
N LEU A 34 -1.24 -4.57 16.45
CA LEU A 34 -2.60 -4.07 16.25
C LEU A 34 -2.96 -3.02 17.31
N GLU A 35 -2.52 -3.20 18.55
CA GLU A 35 -2.65 -2.20 19.62
C GLU A 35 -1.86 -0.91 19.34
N ALA A 36 -0.63 -1.03 18.83
CA ALA A 36 0.15 0.13 18.41
C ALA A 36 -0.53 0.92 17.28
N LEU A 37 -1.32 0.26 16.41
CA LEU A 37 -2.12 0.94 15.39
C LEU A 37 -3.29 1.71 16.01
N ARG A 38 -3.92 1.20 17.07
CA ARG A 38 -4.95 1.95 17.81
C ARG A 38 -4.39 3.24 18.41
N GLY A 39 -3.15 3.20 18.94
CA GLY A 39 -2.50 4.39 19.48
C GLY A 39 -2.19 5.50 18.45
N ILE A 40 -2.18 5.18 17.15
CA ILE A 40 -1.98 6.17 16.07
C ILE A 40 -3.28 6.94 15.78
N ASN A 41 -4.44 6.35 16.06
CA ASN A 41 -5.74 6.99 15.93
C ASN A 41 -6.81 6.16 16.67
N ASP A 42 -7.35 6.71 17.76
CA ASP A 42 -8.35 6.07 18.64
C ASP A 42 -9.64 5.63 17.91
N ARG A 43 -9.84 6.05 16.65
CA ARG A 43 -10.98 5.70 15.81
C ARG A 43 -10.75 4.51 14.88
N ILE A 44 -9.58 3.86 14.93
CA ILE A 44 -9.28 2.75 14.02
C ILE A 44 -9.98 1.47 14.51
N ASP A 45 -10.94 0.99 13.72
CA ASP A 45 -11.54 -0.33 13.90
C ASP A 45 -10.53 -1.42 13.49
N LEU A 46 -10.24 -2.31 14.43
CA LEU A 46 -9.31 -3.39 14.21
C LEU A 46 -9.83 -4.40 13.18
N GLU A 47 -11.14 -4.62 13.15
CA GLU A 47 -11.75 -5.52 12.18
C GLU A 47 -11.59 -4.97 10.76
N GLU A 48 -11.70 -3.65 10.58
CA GLU A 48 -11.45 -2.99 9.31
C GLU A 48 -9.98 -3.12 8.86
N VAL A 49 -9.03 -2.91 9.77
CA VAL A 49 -7.59 -3.11 9.47
C VAL A 49 -7.36 -4.52 8.94
N VAL A 50 -7.90 -5.51 9.64
CA VAL A 50 -7.72 -6.92 9.32
C VAL A 50 -8.41 -7.31 8.01
N ALA A 51 -9.65 -6.88 7.80
CA ALA A 51 -10.45 -7.24 6.64
C ALA A 51 -10.04 -6.50 5.36
N ILE A 52 -9.61 -5.24 5.47
CA ILE A 52 -9.38 -4.37 4.30
C ILE A 52 -7.91 -4.10 4.07
N TYR A 53 -7.21 -3.62 5.09
CA TYR A 53 -5.86 -3.07 4.93
C TYR A 53 -4.78 -4.17 4.87
N LEU A 54 -4.94 -5.30 5.56
CA LEU A 54 -3.97 -6.40 5.46
C LEU A 54 -3.88 -7.02 4.06
N PRO A 55 -4.99 -7.40 3.40
CA PRO A 55 -4.92 -7.86 2.01
C PRO A 55 -4.36 -6.79 1.07
N LEU A 56 -4.71 -5.51 1.28
CA LEU A 56 -4.22 -4.40 0.46
C LEU A 56 -2.69 -4.23 0.59
N THR A 57 -2.17 -4.20 1.82
CA THR A 57 -0.72 -4.12 2.06
C THR A 57 0.01 -5.30 1.43
N ARG A 58 -0.53 -6.51 1.52
CA ARG A 58 0.03 -7.68 0.84
C ARG A 58 0.09 -7.49 -0.67
N LEU A 59 -1.02 -7.06 -1.28
CA LEU A 59 -1.07 -6.79 -2.72
C LEU A 59 -0.03 -5.74 -3.12
N LEU A 60 0.07 -4.65 -2.36
CA LEU A 60 1.07 -3.61 -2.59
C LEU A 60 2.49 -4.18 -2.53
N ASN A 61 2.82 -5.01 -1.54
CA ASN A 61 4.15 -5.63 -1.44
C ASN A 61 4.48 -6.49 -2.67
N LEU A 62 3.50 -7.24 -3.20
CA LEU A 62 3.70 -7.99 -4.44
C LEU A 62 4.05 -7.07 -5.61
N TYR A 63 3.37 -5.93 -5.75
CA TYR A 63 3.69 -4.92 -6.76
C TYR A 63 5.08 -4.30 -6.56
N VAL A 64 5.44 -3.95 -5.31
CA VAL A 64 6.75 -3.37 -4.99
C VAL A 64 7.86 -4.36 -5.36
N SER A 65 7.75 -5.61 -4.90
CA SER A 65 8.74 -6.66 -5.16
C SER A 65 8.86 -6.98 -6.65
N ALA A 66 7.75 -7.06 -7.38
CA ALA A 66 7.77 -7.27 -8.83
C ALA A 66 8.46 -6.12 -9.57
N THR A 67 8.16 -4.87 -9.20
CA THR A 67 8.72 -3.67 -9.82
C THR A 67 10.22 -3.55 -9.55
N GLN A 68 10.64 -3.76 -8.30
CA GLN A 68 12.05 -3.76 -7.92
C GLN A 68 12.82 -4.86 -8.65
N ASN A 69 12.23 -6.05 -8.78
CA ASN A 69 12.83 -7.14 -9.53
C ASN A 69 13.00 -6.78 -11.01
N LEU A 70 11.99 -6.19 -11.63
CA LEU A 70 12.04 -5.74 -13.02
C LEU A 70 13.16 -4.71 -13.24
N HIS A 71 13.27 -3.71 -12.34
CA HIS A 71 14.36 -2.72 -12.41
C HIS A 71 15.75 -3.35 -12.27
N ARG A 72 15.89 -4.33 -11.38
CA ARG A 72 17.14 -5.07 -11.21
C ARG A 72 17.52 -5.83 -12.47
N VAL A 73 16.59 -6.57 -13.07
CA VAL A 73 16.81 -7.33 -14.31
C VAL A 73 17.19 -6.39 -15.46
N ALA A 74 16.49 -5.26 -15.62
CA ALA A 74 16.80 -4.27 -16.63
C ALA A 74 18.21 -3.67 -16.45
N ALA A 75 18.59 -3.33 -15.22
CA ALA A 75 19.92 -2.79 -14.92
C ALA A 75 21.03 -3.81 -15.23
N THR A 76 20.84 -5.09 -14.87
CA THR A 76 21.76 -6.17 -15.22
C THR A 76 21.93 -6.31 -16.73
N PHE A 77 20.83 -6.28 -17.49
CA PHE A 77 20.88 -6.34 -18.95
C PHE A 77 21.62 -5.16 -19.57
N LEU A 78 21.45 -3.95 -19.03
CA LEU A 78 22.09 -2.73 -19.51
C LEU A 78 23.52 -2.54 -18.98
N GLY A 79 24.02 -3.43 -18.12
CA GLY A 79 25.34 -3.31 -17.51
C GLY A 79 25.48 -2.13 -16.54
N THR A 80 24.37 -1.64 -15.97
CA THR A 80 24.36 -0.52 -15.04
C THR A 80 24.20 -0.99 -13.59
N ILE A 81 24.66 -0.18 -12.65
CA ILE A 81 24.33 -0.38 -11.23
C ILE A 81 22.85 0.00 -11.08
N SER A 82 22.04 -0.90 -10.51
CA SER A 82 20.65 -0.59 -10.17
C SER A 82 20.63 0.20 -8.86
N PRO A 83 20.39 1.53 -8.87
CA PRO A 83 20.16 2.24 -7.62
C PRO A 83 18.87 1.74 -6.98
N LYS A 84 18.81 1.72 -5.65
CA LYS A 84 17.57 1.42 -4.93
C LYS A 84 16.57 2.54 -5.20
N MET A 85 15.65 2.31 -6.14
CA MET A 85 14.62 3.28 -6.47
C MET A 85 13.48 3.22 -5.45
N PRO A 86 13.00 4.36 -4.93
CA PRO A 86 11.82 4.39 -4.08
C PRO A 86 10.58 3.99 -4.89
N TYR A 87 9.67 3.25 -4.27
CA TYR A 87 8.36 2.96 -4.83
C TYR A 87 7.36 4.00 -4.30
N VAL A 88 6.66 4.68 -5.19
CA VAL A 88 5.73 5.77 -4.84
C VAL A 88 4.28 5.28 -4.91
N ILE A 89 3.54 5.45 -3.81
CA ILE A 89 2.10 5.14 -3.74
C ILE A 89 1.34 6.46 -3.61
N GLY A 90 0.54 6.80 -4.62
CA GLY A 90 -0.35 7.96 -4.59
C GLY A 90 -1.69 7.62 -3.94
N ILE A 91 -2.12 8.39 -2.95
CA ILE A 91 -3.44 8.25 -2.30
C ILE A 91 -4.27 9.50 -2.59
N ALA A 92 -5.31 9.35 -3.40
CA ALA A 92 -6.18 10.43 -3.86
C ALA A 92 -7.62 10.25 -3.34
N GLY A 93 -8.45 11.29 -3.50
CA GLY A 93 -9.85 11.31 -3.03
C GLY A 93 -10.29 12.69 -2.53
N SER A 94 -11.59 12.84 -2.26
CA SER A 94 -12.20 14.10 -1.82
C SER A 94 -11.68 14.58 -0.45
N VAL A 95 -11.95 15.84 -0.11
CA VAL A 95 -11.70 16.39 1.23
C VAL A 95 -12.55 15.61 2.24
N ALA A 96 -12.00 15.36 3.43
CA ALA A 96 -12.64 14.61 4.53
C ALA A 96 -13.00 13.13 4.26
N VAL A 97 -12.66 12.56 3.10
CA VAL A 97 -12.92 11.13 2.79
C VAL A 97 -12.04 10.13 3.58
N GLY A 98 -11.05 10.62 4.34
CA GLY A 98 -10.19 9.77 5.16
C GLY A 98 -8.80 9.44 4.59
N LYS A 99 -8.34 10.11 3.51
CA LYS A 99 -7.01 9.88 2.90
C LYS A 99 -5.86 9.83 3.91
N SER A 100 -5.78 10.80 4.81
CA SER A 100 -4.70 10.90 5.80
C SER A 100 -4.77 9.78 6.85
N THR A 101 -5.97 9.24 7.10
CA THR A 101 -6.15 8.07 7.98
C THR A 101 -5.65 6.82 7.28
N SER A 102 -6.12 6.55 6.05
CA SER A 102 -5.69 5.39 5.26
C SER A 102 -4.19 5.39 4.99
N ALA A 103 -3.60 6.55 4.69
CA ALA A 103 -2.18 6.70 4.45
C ALA A 103 -1.32 6.36 5.69
N ARG A 104 -1.74 6.79 6.88
CA ARG A 104 -1.06 6.47 8.14
C ARG A 104 -1.15 4.98 8.49
N ILE A 105 -2.31 4.36 8.26
CA ILE A 105 -2.49 2.91 8.45
C ILE A 105 -1.56 2.15 7.50
N LEU A 106 -1.57 2.48 6.21
CA LEU A 106 -0.71 1.85 5.22
C LEU A 106 0.77 2.03 5.54
N GLN A 107 1.20 3.23 5.95
CA GLN A 107 2.57 3.49 6.37
C GLN A 107 2.99 2.58 7.52
N ALA A 108 2.17 2.50 8.58
CA ALA A 108 2.46 1.69 9.75
C ALA A 108 2.51 0.18 9.43
N LEU A 109 1.62 -0.30 8.56
CA LEU A 109 1.60 -1.70 8.12
C LEU A 109 2.77 -2.05 7.20
N LEU A 110 3.12 -1.19 6.24
CA LEU A 110 4.22 -1.40 5.29
C LEU A 110 5.58 -1.37 5.98
N THR A 111 5.77 -0.49 6.97
CA THR A 111 7.04 -0.35 7.72
C THR A 111 7.45 -1.64 8.45
N ARG A 112 6.49 -2.52 8.75
CA ARG A 112 6.73 -3.77 9.49
C ARG A 112 7.28 -4.90 8.62
N TRP A 113 7.29 -4.73 7.30
CA TRP A 113 7.83 -5.74 6.40
C TRP A 113 9.37 -5.63 6.33
N PRO A 114 10.12 -6.73 6.50
CA PRO A 114 11.58 -6.71 6.46
C PRO A 114 12.15 -6.13 5.16
N GLU A 115 11.43 -6.30 4.07
CA GLU A 115 11.78 -5.84 2.72
C GLU A 115 11.67 -4.31 2.57
N HIS A 116 10.95 -3.64 3.47
CA HIS A 116 10.61 -2.21 3.38
C HIS A 116 10.92 -1.47 4.70
N PRO A 117 12.21 -1.34 5.08
CA PRO A 117 12.59 -0.80 6.40
C PRO A 117 12.32 0.70 6.56
N ARG A 118 11.98 1.42 5.48
CA ARG A 118 11.72 2.87 5.49
C ARG A 118 10.52 3.19 4.61
N VAL A 119 9.45 3.68 5.24
CA VAL A 119 8.23 4.13 4.56
C VAL A 119 7.91 5.54 5.03
N GLU A 120 7.99 6.48 4.11
CA GLU A 120 7.71 7.90 4.38
C GLU A 120 6.33 8.29 3.89
N LEU A 121 5.72 9.25 4.59
CA LEU A 121 4.43 9.83 4.25
C LEU A 121 4.61 11.33 4.03
N ILE A 122 4.30 11.78 2.81
CA ILE A 122 4.33 13.19 2.42
C ILE A 122 2.92 13.58 1.99
N THR A 123 2.40 14.68 2.53
CA THR A 123 1.12 15.25 2.10
C THR A 123 1.34 16.31 1.02
N THR A 124 0.44 16.38 0.04
CA THR A 124 0.51 17.40 -1.03
C THR A 124 0.17 18.81 -0.54
N ASP A 125 -0.49 18.92 0.62
CA ASP A 125 -0.90 20.21 1.20
C ASP A 125 0.31 21.10 1.55
N GLY A 126 1.48 20.48 1.85
CA GLY A 126 2.73 21.20 2.08
C GLY A 126 3.35 21.84 0.84
N PHE A 127 2.81 21.56 -0.35
CA PHE A 127 3.25 22.14 -1.63
C PHE A 127 2.34 23.28 -2.09
N LEU A 128 1.33 23.66 -1.30
CA LEU A 128 0.50 24.82 -1.59
C LEU A 128 1.32 26.11 -1.42
N TYR A 129 0.98 27.14 -2.19
CA TYR A 129 1.59 28.45 -2.03
C TYR A 129 1.33 29.02 -0.63
N PRO A 130 2.29 29.74 -0.02
CA PRO A 130 2.06 30.46 1.23
C PRO A 130 0.89 31.43 1.10
N ASN A 131 0.16 31.64 2.20
CA ASN A 131 -0.76 32.76 2.30
C ASN A 131 0.07 34.06 2.26
N ALA A 132 -0.39 35.04 1.49
CA ALA A 132 0.27 36.32 1.26
C ALA A 132 0.58 37.09 2.56
#